data_AF-A0A538IIV2-F1
#
_entry.id   AF-A0A538IIV2-F1
#
_cell.length_a   1.000
_cell.length_b   1.000
_cell.length_c   1.000
_cell.angle_alpha   90.00
_cell.angle_beta   90.00
_cell.angle_gamma   90.00
#
_symmetry.space_group_name_H-M   'P 1'
#
loop_
_entity.id
_entity.type
_entity.pdbx_description
1 polymer ?
#
loop_
_entity_poly.entity_id
_entity_poly.type
_entity_poly.pdbx_seq_one_letter_code
_entity_poly.pdbx_strand_id
1 'polypeptide(L)' 'MQLLVRDPSYTNRLAAFLTSVGRRAVVGAPDRVDLEESADDSHGLELEMYLRVWQVLYPDADVELAVA' A
#
# COMPACT_ATOMS: atom_id res chain seq x y z
N MET A 1 -3.10 1.33 -9.31
CA MET A 1 -2.84 -0.02 -8.74
C MET A 1 -3.71 -0.22 -7.50
N GLN A 2 -3.94 -1.45 -7.03
CA GLN A 2 -4.67 -1.71 -5.78
C GLN A 2 -3.86 -2.63 -4.86
N LEU A 3 -3.91 -2.35 -3.56
CA LEU A 3 -3.33 -3.16 -2.49
C LEU A 3 -4.45 -3.77 -1.65
N LEU A 4 -4.31 -5.05 -1.34
CA LEU A 4 -5.16 -5.78 -0.40
C LEU A 4 -4.45 -5.84 0.95
N VAL A 5 -5.16 -5.47 2.01
CA VAL A 5 -4.67 -5.50 3.39
C VAL A 5 -5.40 -6.59 4.14
N ARG A 6 -4.67 -7.59 4.63
CA ARG A 6 -5.27 -8.77 5.25
C ARG A 6 -5.99 -8.47 6.56
N ASP A 7 -5.45 -7.55 7.35
CA ASP A 7 -6.08 -7.02 8.55
C ASP A 7 -6.54 -5.57 8.30
N PRO A 8 -7.86 -5.33 8.15
CA PRO A 8 -8.45 -4.02 7.91
C PRO A 8 -8.08 -2.92 8.90
N SER A 9 -7.62 -3.28 10.11
CA SER A 9 -7.19 -2.29 11.11
C SER A 9 -5.97 -1.47 10.66
N TYR A 10 -5.20 -1.98 9.69
CA TYR A 10 -4.02 -1.31 9.14
C TYR A 10 -4.31 -0.46 7.89
N THR A 11 -5.46 -0.61 7.24
CA THR A 11 -5.75 0.02 5.93
C THR A 11 -5.59 1.54 5.94
N ASN A 12 -6.16 2.21 6.95
CA ASN A 12 -6.02 3.66 7.11
C ASN A 12 -4.57 4.09 7.35
N ARG A 13 -3.81 3.30 8.12
CA ARG A 13 -2.42 3.59 8.41
C ARG A 13 -1.53 3.38 7.19
N LEU A 14 -1.81 2.35 6.39
CA LEU A 14 -1.10 2.08 5.14
C LEU A 14 -1.33 3.21 4.14
N ALA A 15 -2.57 3.66 3.95
CA ALA A 15 -2.89 4.79 3.09
C ALA A 15 -2.17 6.08 3.54
N ALA A 16 -2.19 6.36 4.85
CA ALA A 16 -1.49 7.52 5.42
C ALA A 16 0.04 7.42 5.24
N PHE A 17 0.63 6.25 5.46
CA PHE A 17 2.05 6.00 5.26
C PHE A 17 2.47 6.24 3.81
N LEU A 18 1.77 5.64 2.85
CA LEU A 18 2.03 5.81 1.42
C LEU A 18 1.88 7.29 1.01
N THR A 19 0.87 7.98 1.54
CA THR A 19 0.71 9.43 1.34
C THR A 19 1.90 10.23 1.89
N SER A 20 2.42 9.85 3.06
CA SER A 20 3.55 10.54 3.70
C SER A 20 4.87 10.42 2.94
N VAL A 21 5.05 9.34 2.16
CA VAL A 21 6.21 9.14 1.29
C VAL A 21 5.99 9.68 -0.13
N GLY A 22 4.92 10.44 -0.34
CA GLY A 22 4.66 11.18 -1.58
C GLY A 22 3.76 10.46 -2.59
N ARG A 23 3.22 9.28 -2.25
CA ARG A 23 2.31 8.54 -3.12
C ARG A 23 0.87 9.05 -3.00
N ARG A 24 0.05 8.88 -4.03
CA ARG A 24 -1.40 9.15 -3.92
C ARG A 24 -2.16 7.89 -3.57
N ALA A 25 -2.40 7.67 -2.27
CA ALA A 25 -3.09 6.51 -1.73
C ALA A 25 -4.45 6.88 -1.10
N VAL A 26 -5.50 6.15 -1.49
CA VAL A 26 -6.87 6.36 -1.00
C VAL A 26 -7.43 5.04 -0.47
N VAL A 27 -8.19 5.09 0.61
CA VAL A 27 -8.90 3.90 1.13
C VAL A 27 -10.14 3.65 0.26
N GLY A 28 -10.08 2.63 -0.59
CA GLY A 28 -11.18 2.24 -1.47
C GLY A 28 -12.20 1.31 -0.81
N ALA A 29 -11.76 0.51 0.16
CA ALA A 29 -12.59 -0.39 0.96
C ALA A 29 -11.90 -0.69 2.32
N PRO A 30 -12.58 -1.33 3.29
CA PRO A 30 -11.98 -1.63 4.59
C PRO A 30 -10.66 -2.41 4.52
N ASP A 31 -10.49 -3.26 3.51
CA ASP A 31 -9.33 -4.11 3.26
C ASP A 31 -8.51 -3.65 2.04
N ARG A 32 -8.75 -2.44 1.51
CA ARG A 32 -8.15 -2.01 0.23
C ARG A 32 -7.63 -0.59 0.23
N VAL A 33 -6.45 -0.43 -0.37
CA VAL A 33 -5.86 0.86 -0.69
C VAL A 33 -5.66 0.98 -2.19
N ASP A 34 -6.25 2.00 -2.77
CA ASP A 34 -6.11 2.36 -4.17
C ASP A 34 -4.98 3.37 -4.34
N LEU A 35 -4.16 3.14 -5.38
CA LEU A 35 -3.07 4.02 -5.78
C LEU A 35 -3.41 4.63 -7.14
N GLU A 36 -3.46 5.96 -7.21
CA GLU A 36 -3.81 6.71 -8.43
C GLU A 36 -2.74 6.60 -9.53
N GLU A 37 -1.55 6.09 -9.20
CA GLU A 37 -0.41 5.96 -10.10
C GLU A 37 -0.52 4.72 -11.01
N SER A 38 -0.01 4.86 -12.24
CA SER A 38 0.13 3.76 -13.21
C SER A 38 1.20 2.77 -12.78
N ALA A 39 0.96 1.49 -13.07
CA ALA A 39 1.87 0.38 -12.77
C ALA A 39 3.05 0.32 -13.76
N ASP A 40 3.81 1.41 -13.91
CA ASP A 40 5.10 1.29 -14.60
C ASP A 40 6.16 0.65 -13.70
N ASP A 41 7.20 0.09 -14.32
CA ASP A 41 8.23 -0.69 -13.62
C ASP A 41 8.97 0.12 -12.54
N SER A 42 9.11 1.45 -12.73
CA SER A 42 9.79 2.32 -11.77
C SER A 42 8.95 2.60 -10.54
N HIS A 43 7.65 2.86 -10.72
CA HIS A 43 6.69 3.06 -9.64
C HIS A 43 6.37 1.76 -8.88
N GLY A 44 6.52 0.60 -9.54
CA GLY A 44 6.44 -0.72 -8.92
C GLY A 44 7.61 -0.99 -7.97
N LEU A 45 8.85 -0.75 -8.42
CA LEU A 45 10.04 -0.96 -7.60
C LEU A 45 10.06 -0.07 -6.35
N GLU A 46 9.71 1.21 -6.50
CA GLU A 46 9.64 2.14 -5.37
C GLU A 46 8.58 1.71 -4.35
N LEU A 47 7.41 1.26 -4.82
CA LEU A 47 6.35 0.72 -3.96
C LEU A 47 6.83 -0.48 -3.15
N GLU A 48 7.55 -1.42 -3.78
CA GLU A 48 8.12 -2.56 -3.07
C GLU A 48 9.07 -2.14 -1.94
N MET A 49 9.87 -1.09 -2.15
CA MET A 49 10.74 -0.56 -1.10
C MET A 49 9.93 0.00 0.07
N TYR A 50 8.88 0.78 -0.21
CA TYR A 50 8.02 1.32 0.83
C TYR A 50 7.26 0.22 1.59
N LEU A 51 6.78 -0.81 0.91
CA LEU A 51 6.12 -1.94 1.56
C LEU A 51 7.09 -2.75 2.44
N ARG A 52 8.37 -2.84 2.08
CA ARG A 52 9.40 -3.42 2.98
C ARG A 52 9.60 -2.59 4.24
N VAL A 53 9.63 -1.26 4.13
CA VAL A 53 9.71 -0.37 5.31
C VAL A 53 8.47 -0.51 6.18
N TRP A 54 7.29 -0.54 5.54
CA TRP A 54 6.03 -0.78 6.21
C TRP A 54 6.05 -2.08 7.04
N GLN A 55 6.53 -3.18 6.46
CA GLN A 55 6.65 -4.48 7.12
C GLN A 55 7.57 -4.43 8.35
N VAL A 56 8.59 -3.56 8.37
CA VAL A 56 9.44 -3.36 9.55
C VAL A 56 8.69 -2.61 10.66
N LEU A 57 7.83 -1.65 10.31
CA LEU A 57 7.04 -0.88 11.28
C LEU A 57 5.85 -1.69 11.83
N TYR A 58 5.25 -2.53 11.00
CA TYR A 58 4.08 -3.34 11.34
C TYR A 58 4.25 -4.77 10.81
N PRO A 59 4.98 -5.63 11.54
CA PRO A 59 5.30 -7.00 11.10
C PRO A 59 4.08 -7.89 10.87
N ASP A 60 2.95 -7.58 11.50
CA ASP A 60 1.72 -8.36 11.38
C ASP A 60 0.80 -7.84 10.25
N ALA A 61 1.16 -6.72 9.62
CA ALA A 61 0.34 -6.07 8.59
C ALA A 61 0.67 -6.63 7.19
N ASP A 62 0.08 -7.77 6.87
CA ASP A 62 0.21 -8.45 5.58
C ASP A 62 -0.52 -7.67 4.47
N VAL A 63 0.24 -7.33 3.41
CA VAL A 63 -0.22 -6.51 2.28
C VAL A 63 0.14 -7.19 0.97
N GLU A 64 -0.86 -7.44 0.13
CA GLU A 64 -0.69 -8.05 -1.18
C GLU A 64 -1.00 -7.05 -2.28
N LEU A 65 -0.28 -7.14 -3.41
CA LEU A 65 -0.67 -6.42 -4.61
C LEU A 65 -1.84 -7.15 -5.27
N ALA A 66 -2.97 -6.46 -5.42
CA ALA A 66 -4.08 -7.00 -6.19
C ALA A 66 -3.70 -6.98 -7.67
N VAL A 67 -3.33 -8.14 -8.21
CA VAL A 67 -3.11 -8.33 -9.64
C VAL A 67 -4.49 -8.34 -10.32
N ALA A 68 -4.71 -7.38 -11.21
CA ALA A 68 -5.89 -7.36 -12.09
C ALA A 68 -5.69 -8.29 -13.29
#